data_AF-A0A8J4TQD7-F1
#
_entry.id   AF-A0A8J4TQD7-F1
#
_cell.length_a   1.000
_cell.length_b   1.000
_cell.length_c   1.000
_cell.angle_alpha   90.00
_cell.angle_beta   90.00
_cell.angle_gamma   90.00
#
_symmetry.space_group_name_H-M   'P 1'
#
loop_
_entity.id
_entity.type
_entity.pdbx_description
1 polymer ?
#
loop_
_entity_poly.entity_id
_entity_poly.type
_entity_poly.pdbx_seq_one_letter_code
_entity_poly.pdbx_strand_id
1 'polypeptide(L)'
;MGNGMNKVIDGLYLGNIRDAENRESLSRYGITHILSVYNNAKPVLEDMTYLCIHAADASNQNLLQHFKECIRFIHECRLNGGACLVHCLAGVSRSTTMVVAYLMTVTTYGWEECLSAVKAVRSFVGPNCGFQQQLQQFQRTQLSEPSPCKRSSPVQRQSRNLNLGSYPENRPGACDLYFPRSAFHGFQMMLPGHRGRSYSHSAADQQQVDCKMNSGGRRLKQWLIEQINSNIYSGLLWEDEAHTMFRIPWKHAGKQDYNQEVDASIFKAWAVFKGKFKEGDKAEPATWKTRLRCALNKSPDFEEVTDRSQLDISEPYKVYRIVPEEEQKQVKTVYTVNDGTDIEPAQSLDQLIKEPPNDEYTDIIRRSPSPMDRNCNVQSPQEFWQPGSQNGFPIHLDTTPMNSFNAVLAQMMISFYYGGKPMGHTVTTHTDGCRISPCQPPVSNALLYGSDSLQTVRFPSVELIENERQRSVTRKLFGHLERGVLLRANREGIFIKRLCQSRVFWSGQDSQYGSGVSKLERDAVVKIFDNNRFLQALQMYQENQFPAPDPTVTLCFGEEFADFSTVKNKLIIVQ
;
A
#
# COMPACT_ATOMS: atom_id res chain seq x y z
N MET A 1 -15.12 3.41 12.31
CA MET A 1 -14.09 4.45 12.01
C MET A 1 -14.83 5.72 11.59
N GLY A 2 -14.50 6.88 12.17
CA GLY A 2 -14.99 8.19 11.73
C GLY A 2 -16.52 8.40 11.82
N ASN A 3 -17.04 8.77 12.99
CA ASN A 3 -18.41 9.27 13.09
C ASN A 3 -18.47 10.72 12.56
N GLY A 4 -18.76 10.86 11.27
CA GLY A 4 -19.03 12.15 10.62
C GLY A 4 -17.83 12.82 9.94
N MET A 5 -18.13 13.98 9.33
CA MET A 5 -17.16 14.90 8.75
C MET A 5 -16.39 15.66 9.85
N ASN A 6 -15.08 15.81 9.69
CA ASN A 6 -14.25 16.57 10.61
C ASN A 6 -14.05 18.00 10.10
N LYS A 7 -14.31 19.00 10.94
CA LYS A 7 -13.94 20.39 10.67
C LYS A 7 -12.42 20.52 10.68
N VAL A 8 -11.84 21.02 9.58
CA VAL A 8 -10.39 21.21 9.43
C VAL A 8 -10.01 22.64 9.80
N ILE A 9 -10.74 23.61 9.26
CA ILE A 9 -10.72 25.04 9.64
C ILE A 9 -12.13 25.60 9.44
N ASP A 10 -12.36 26.87 9.80
CA ASP A 10 -13.65 27.54 9.55
C ASP A 10 -14.01 27.50 8.06
N GLY A 11 -15.20 26.97 7.74
CA GLY A 11 -15.68 26.79 6.36
C GLY A 11 -15.08 25.62 5.57
N LEU A 12 -14.27 24.74 6.17
CA LEU A 12 -13.70 23.57 5.49
C LEU A 12 -13.81 22.29 6.34
N TYR A 13 -14.46 21.28 5.77
CA TYR A 13 -14.68 19.96 6.37
C TYR A 13 -14.10 18.85 5.49
N LEU A 14 -13.62 17.77 6.13
CA LEU A 14 -13.12 16.57 5.48
C LEU A 14 -13.95 15.35 5.89
N GLY A 15 -14.49 14.63 4.91
CA GLY A 15 -15.39 13.49 5.16
C GLY A 15 -15.25 12.33 4.17
N ASN A 16 -16.11 11.34 4.37
CA ASN A 16 -16.33 10.16 3.54
C ASN A 16 -17.63 10.27 2.72
N ILE A 17 -17.94 9.29 1.87
CA ILE A 17 -19.14 9.34 1.01
C ILE A 17 -20.45 9.46 1.79
N ARG A 18 -20.58 8.76 2.94
CA ARG A 18 -21.77 8.84 3.80
C ARG A 18 -21.96 10.23 4.42
N ASP A 19 -20.87 10.96 4.65
CA ASP A 19 -20.92 12.32 5.19
C ASP A 19 -21.49 13.30 4.16
N ALA A 20 -21.24 13.05 2.86
CA ALA A 20 -21.73 13.85 1.74
C ALA A 20 -23.17 13.52 1.30
N GLU A 21 -23.75 12.45 1.84
CA GLU A 21 -25.15 12.04 1.62
C GLU A 21 -26.05 12.40 2.83
N ASN A 22 -25.46 12.69 4.00
CA ASN A 22 -26.18 13.00 5.23
C ASN A 22 -26.71 14.45 5.27
N ARG A 23 -27.89 14.67 4.67
CA ARG A 23 -28.58 15.98 4.62
C ARG A 23 -28.67 16.70 5.96
N GLU A 24 -28.98 15.99 7.05
CA GLU A 24 -29.10 16.58 8.39
C GLU A 24 -27.75 17.16 8.87
N SER A 25 -26.66 16.42 8.68
CA SER A 25 -25.32 16.85 9.08
C SER A 25 -24.80 17.98 8.19
N LEU A 26 -25.03 17.90 6.87
CA LEU A 26 -24.68 18.96 5.92
C LEU A 26 -25.35 20.28 6.31
N SER A 27 -26.66 20.25 6.60
CA SER A 27 -27.41 21.41 7.09
C SER A 27 -26.89 21.92 8.43
N ARG A 28 -26.68 21.02 9.41
CA ARG A 28 -26.15 21.36 10.75
C ARG A 28 -24.78 22.05 10.71
N TYR A 29 -23.93 21.72 9.75
CA TYR A 29 -22.60 22.31 9.60
C TYR A 29 -22.53 23.48 8.60
N GLY A 30 -23.66 23.88 8.01
CA GLY A 30 -23.73 24.99 7.04
C GLY A 30 -23.03 24.70 5.72
N ILE A 31 -22.93 23.41 5.34
CA ILE A 31 -22.31 23.02 4.07
C ILE A 31 -23.18 23.50 2.92
N THR A 32 -22.57 24.17 1.94
CA THR A 32 -23.22 24.61 0.69
C THR A 32 -22.47 24.13 -0.55
N HIS A 33 -21.21 23.70 -0.39
CA HIS A 33 -20.36 23.21 -1.47
C HIS A 33 -19.79 21.82 -1.15
N ILE A 34 -19.76 20.92 -2.13
CA ILE A 34 -19.23 19.56 -1.97
C ILE A 34 -18.21 19.25 -3.07
N LEU A 35 -16.96 19.02 -2.67
CA LEU A 35 -15.88 18.55 -3.55
C LEU A 35 -15.78 17.02 -3.45
N SER A 36 -16.20 16.34 -4.52
CA SER A 36 -16.28 14.89 -4.61
C SER A 36 -15.11 14.32 -5.42
N VAL A 37 -14.20 13.57 -4.79
CA VAL A 37 -12.97 13.06 -5.43
C VAL A 37 -12.95 11.52 -5.42
N TYR A 38 -13.58 10.90 -6.42
CA TYR A 38 -13.57 9.44 -6.63
C TYR A 38 -13.94 9.07 -8.07
N ASN A 39 -13.70 7.82 -8.46
CA ASN A 39 -13.75 7.33 -9.86
C ASN A 39 -14.97 7.81 -10.66
N ASN A 40 -16.17 7.70 -10.07
CA ASN A 40 -17.44 8.03 -10.71
C ASN A 40 -18.15 9.18 -9.95
N ALA A 41 -17.42 10.22 -9.58
CA ALA A 41 -17.96 11.34 -8.81
C ALA A 41 -19.10 12.06 -9.56
N LYS A 42 -20.22 12.28 -8.86
CA LYS A 42 -21.41 12.94 -9.39
C LYS A 42 -22.14 13.73 -8.29
N PRO A 43 -22.92 14.77 -8.64
CA PRO A 43 -23.90 15.36 -7.74
C PRO A 43 -24.89 14.32 -7.20
N VAL A 44 -25.37 14.53 -5.98
CA VAL A 44 -26.37 13.66 -5.31
C VAL A 44 -27.53 14.47 -4.73
N LEU A 45 -27.29 15.72 -4.34
CA LEU A 45 -28.26 16.63 -3.74
C LEU A 45 -28.48 17.85 -4.66
N GLU A 46 -29.72 18.25 -4.92
CA GLU A 46 -30.03 19.35 -5.86
C GLU A 46 -29.75 20.75 -5.28
N ASP A 47 -29.69 20.83 -3.94
CA ASP A 47 -29.53 22.01 -3.11
C ASP A 47 -28.06 22.36 -2.75
N MET A 48 -27.09 21.71 -3.40
CA MET A 48 -25.65 21.84 -3.11
C MET A 48 -24.84 22.14 -4.37
N THR A 49 -23.84 23.03 -4.27
CA THR A 49 -22.89 23.26 -5.37
C THR A 49 -21.83 22.16 -5.39
N TYR A 50 -21.63 21.48 -6.52
CA TYR A 50 -20.65 20.38 -6.63
C TYR A 50 -19.45 20.72 -7.52
N LEU A 51 -18.27 20.21 -7.12
CA LEU A 51 -17.15 19.93 -8.03
C LEU A 51 -16.84 18.44 -7.96
N CYS A 52 -16.84 17.75 -9.10
CA CYS A 52 -16.67 16.29 -9.18
C CYS A 52 -15.40 15.93 -9.95
N ILE A 53 -14.44 15.32 -9.27
CA ILE A 53 -13.13 14.92 -9.82
C ILE A 53 -13.08 13.40 -9.97
N HIS A 54 -13.03 12.92 -11.20
CA HIS A 54 -12.98 11.49 -11.54
C HIS A 54 -11.56 10.94 -11.36
N ALA A 55 -11.28 10.38 -10.18
CA ALA A 55 -9.94 9.92 -9.81
C ALA A 55 -9.94 8.60 -9.01
N ALA A 56 -9.05 7.68 -9.39
CA ALA A 56 -8.75 6.45 -8.66
C ALA A 56 -7.88 6.72 -7.41
N ASP A 57 -7.87 5.80 -6.43
CA ASP A 57 -6.97 5.87 -5.26
C ASP A 57 -5.64 5.14 -5.49
N ALA A 58 -5.02 5.39 -6.64
CA ALA A 58 -3.78 4.74 -7.06
C ALA A 58 -2.60 5.73 -7.04
N SER A 59 -1.38 5.22 -6.82
CA SER A 59 -0.17 6.05 -6.77
C SER A 59 0.21 6.67 -8.11
N ASN A 60 -0.24 6.09 -9.23
CA ASN A 60 -0.06 6.62 -10.58
C ASN A 60 -1.19 7.58 -11.03
N GLN A 61 -2.24 7.79 -10.22
CA GLN A 61 -3.28 8.77 -10.56
C GLN A 61 -2.73 10.20 -10.40
N ASN A 62 -2.81 10.98 -11.47
CA ASN A 62 -2.53 12.41 -11.41
C ASN A 62 -3.71 13.14 -10.72
N LEU A 63 -3.48 13.66 -9.52
CA LEU A 63 -4.35 14.63 -8.83
C LEU A 63 -3.79 16.06 -8.94
N LEU A 64 -2.47 16.23 -9.11
CA LEU A 64 -1.80 17.52 -9.22
C LEU A 64 -2.43 18.44 -10.28
N GLN A 65 -2.87 17.87 -11.42
CA GLN A 65 -3.59 18.59 -12.47
C GLN A 65 -4.90 19.25 -11.99
N HIS A 66 -5.55 18.69 -10.97
CA HIS A 66 -6.82 19.16 -10.41
C HIS A 66 -6.65 20.12 -9.22
N PHE A 67 -5.42 20.34 -8.72
CA PHE A 67 -5.20 21.17 -7.53
C PHE A 67 -5.70 22.61 -7.75
N LYS A 68 -5.37 23.24 -8.89
CA LYS A 68 -5.73 24.65 -9.19
C LYS A 68 -7.25 24.89 -9.16
N GLU A 69 -8.06 23.96 -9.67
CA GLU A 69 -9.53 24.07 -9.65
C GLU A 69 -10.12 23.73 -8.28
N CYS A 70 -9.62 22.68 -7.60
CA CYS A 70 -10.09 22.28 -6.28
C CYS A 70 -9.81 23.36 -5.23
N ILE A 71 -8.61 23.96 -5.28
CA ILE A 71 -8.19 25.02 -4.36
C ILE A 71 -9.08 26.26 -4.56
N ARG A 72 -9.33 26.66 -5.80
CA ARG A 72 -10.24 27.77 -6.12
C ARG A 72 -11.66 27.52 -5.60
N PHE A 73 -12.23 26.35 -5.88
CA PHE A 73 -13.58 25.97 -5.43
C PHE A 73 -13.75 26.01 -3.90
N ILE A 74 -12.77 25.49 -3.16
CA ILE A 74 -12.76 25.58 -1.69
C ILE A 74 -12.61 27.06 -1.24
N HIS A 75 -11.79 27.85 -1.92
CA HIS A 75 -11.54 29.24 -1.55
C HIS A 75 -12.77 30.14 -1.78
N GLU A 76 -13.39 30.05 -2.95
CA GLU A 76 -14.58 30.83 -3.33
C GLU A 76 -15.77 30.52 -2.42
N CYS A 77 -15.99 29.25 -2.05
CA CYS A 77 -16.98 28.88 -1.05
C CYS A 77 -16.76 29.63 0.28
N ARG A 78 -15.53 29.61 0.80
CA ARG A 78 -15.19 30.20 2.11
C ARG A 78 -15.23 31.73 2.12
N LEU A 79 -14.83 32.38 1.02
CA LEU A 79 -14.96 33.84 0.88
C LEU A 79 -16.41 34.30 0.86
N ASN A 80 -17.31 33.52 0.25
CA ASN A 80 -18.75 33.79 0.21
C ASN A 80 -19.50 33.36 1.49
N GLY A 81 -18.78 33.05 2.58
CA GLY A 81 -19.35 32.68 3.88
C GLY A 81 -19.96 31.28 3.96
N GLY A 82 -19.86 30.46 2.90
CA GLY A 82 -20.31 29.08 2.89
C GLY A 82 -19.26 28.10 3.43
N ALA A 83 -19.68 26.90 3.81
CA ALA A 83 -18.77 25.81 4.15
C ALA A 83 -18.67 24.75 3.02
N CYS A 84 -17.45 24.27 2.79
CA CYS A 84 -17.14 23.24 1.80
C CYS A 84 -16.83 21.91 2.49
N LEU A 85 -17.47 20.82 2.05
CA LEU A 85 -17.12 19.45 2.39
C LEU A 85 -16.28 18.82 1.28
N VAL A 86 -15.05 18.42 1.60
CA VAL A 86 -14.17 17.68 0.69
C VAL A 86 -14.23 16.19 1.06
N HIS A 87 -14.60 15.32 0.11
CA HIS A 87 -14.77 13.90 0.39
C HIS A 87 -14.30 12.97 -0.74
N CYS A 88 -14.01 11.74 -0.34
CA CYS A 88 -13.83 10.58 -1.20
C CYS A 88 -14.53 9.39 -0.54
N LEU A 89 -14.42 8.18 -1.08
CA LEU A 89 -15.11 7.00 -0.54
C LEU A 89 -14.92 6.81 0.99
N ALA A 90 -13.68 6.96 1.50
CA ALA A 90 -13.36 6.76 2.93
C ALA A 90 -12.98 8.05 3.69
N GLY A 91 -12.70 9.16 2.99
CA GLY A 91 -12.15 10.36 3.62
C GLY A 91 -10.76 10.15 4.23
N VAL A 92 -9.85 9.50 3.48
CA VAL A 92 -8.52 9.06 3.96
C VAL A 92 -7.39 9.56 3.05
N SER A 93 -7.48 9.32 1.75
CA SER A 93 -6.41 9.57 0.78
C SER A 93 -6.77 10.71 -0.19
N ARG A 94 -7.45 10.44 -1.31
CA ARG A 94 -7.83 11.42 -2.36
C ARG A 94 -8.31 12.79 -1.85
N SER A 95 -9.28 12.83 -0.92
CA SER A 95 -9.82 14.08 -0.38
C SER A 95 -8.86 14.80 0.56
N THR A 96 -8.13 14.05 1.38
CA THR A 96 -7.04 14.58 2.22
C THR A 96 -5.99 15.28 1.36
N THR A 97 -5.62 14.72 0.21
CA THR A 97 -4.69 15.36 -0.74
C THR A 97 -5.17 16.76 -1.13
N MET A 98 -6.45 16.93 -1.50
CA MET A 98 -6.99 18.24 -1.88
C MET A 98 -7.06 19.21 -0.69
N VAL A 99 -7.40 18.73 0.51
CA VAL A 99 -7.39 19.55 1.73
C VAL A 99 -5.97 20.01 2.08
N VAL A 100 -4.97 19.14 2.00
CA VAL A 100 -3.56 19.49 2.28
C VAL A 100 -3.03 20.47 1.24
N ALA A 101 -3.29 20.24 -0.06
CA ALA A 101 -2.93 21.18 -1.11
C ALA A 101 -3.54 22.59 -0.87
N TYR A 102 -4.82 22.65 -0.47
CA TYR A 102 -5.46 23.91 -0.09
C TYR A 102 -4.78 24.61 1.09
N LEU A 103 -4.50 23.87 2.17
CA LEU A 103 -3.83 24.42 3.36
C LEU A 103 -2.43 24.97 3.04
N MET A 104 -1.66 24.31 2.16
CA MET A 104 -0.33 24.78 1.74
C MET A 104 -0.39 26.11 0.97
N THR A 105 -1.47 26.36 0.22
CA THR A 105 -1.69 27.62 -0.51
C THR A 105 -2.13 28.76 0.41
N VAL A 106 -3.02 28.50 1.38
CA VAL A 106 -3.57 29.56 2.28
C VAL A 106 -2.80 29.73 3.59
N THR A 107 -1.70 29.01 3.80
CA THR A 107 -0.80 29.17 4.94
C THR A 107 0.66 29.25 4.48
N THR A 108 1.59 29.48 5.41
CA THR A 108 3.04 29.43 5.15
C THR A 108 3.62 28.01 5.15
N TYR A 109 2.91 27.04 5.73
CA TYR A 109 3.38 25.69 6.01
C TYR A 109 3.65 24.83 4.76
N GLY A 110 4.51 23.81 4.92
CA GLY A 110 4.73 22.77 3.94
C GLY A 110 3.66 21.66 3.96
N TRP A 111 3.82 20.67 3.09
CA TRP A 111 2.88 19.56 2.95
C TRP A 111 2.86 18.61 4.15
N GLU A 112 3.98 18.47 4.87
CA GLU A 112 4.12 17.58 6.02
C GLU A 112 3.43 18.16 7.26
N GLU A 113 3.59 19.46 7.48
CA GLU A 113 2.95 20.19 8.58
C GLU A 113 1.45 20.35 8.31
N CYS A 114 1.06 20.66 7.06
CA CYS A 114 -0.36 20.68 6.65
C CYS A 114 -1.01 19.29 6.81
N LEU A 115 -0.37 18.21 6.37
CA LEU A 115 -0.89 16.85 6.59
C LEU A 115 -0.96 16.49 8.09
N SER A 116 0.00 16.95 8.89
CA SER A 116 -0.01 16.77 10.35
C SER A 116 -1.17 17.52 11.02
N ALA A 117 -1.48 18.73 10.56
CA ALA A 117 -2.65 19.49 11.01
C ALA A 117 -3.98 18.77 10.65
N VAL A 118 -4.09 18.17 9.45
CA VAL A 118 -5.28 17.37 9.09
C VAL A 118 -5.34 16.07 9.91
N LYS A 119 -4.21 15.42 10.21
CA LYS A 119 -4.15 14.28 11.14
C LYS A 119 -4.60 14.63 12.56
N ALA A 120 -4.32 15.84 13.04
CA ALA A 120 -4.77 16.29 14.36
C ALA A 120 -6.30 16.35 14.49
N VAL A 121 -7.04 16.60 13.40
CA VAL A 121 -8.52 16.60 13.38
C VAL A 121 -9.14 15.30 12.87
N ARG A 122 -8.40 14.47 12.12
CA ARG A 122 -8.84 13.16 11.59
C ARG A 122 -7.65 12.20 11.54
N SER A 123 -7.35 11.56 12.67
CA SER A 123 -6.10 10.78 12.91
C SER A 123 -5.77 9.70 11.89
N PHE A 124 -6.79 9.12 11.24
CA PHE A 124 -6.66 8.02 10.28
C PHE A 124 -6.52 8.47 8.81
N VAL A 125 -6.21 9.74 8.54
CA VAL A 125 -5.91 10.19 7.17
C VAL A 125 -4.49 9.81 6.72
N GLY A 126 -4.37 9.49 5.43
CA GLY A 126 -3.13 9.13 4.77
C GLY A 126 -3.29 9.14 3.26
N PRO A 127 -2.85 10.20 2.56
CA PRO A 127 -2.63 10.18 1.11
C PRO A 127 -1.70 9.02 0.74
N ASN A 128 -1.99 8.33 -0.36
CA ASN A 128 -1.07 7.30 -0.87
C ASN A 128 0.30 7.91 -1.27
N CYS A 129 1.33 7.08 -1.43
CA CYS A 129 2.71 7.54 -1.68
C CYS A 129 2.84 8.45 -2.93
N GLY A 130 2.10 8.17 -4.01
CA GLY A 130 2.09 9.00 -5.21
C GLY A 130 1.43 10.36 -5.00
N PHE A 131 0.41 10.44 -4.14
CA PHE A 131 -0.20 11.71 -3.76
C PHE A 131 0.70 12.53 -2.82
N GLN A 132 1.47 11.88 -1.93
CA GLN A 132 2.49 12.55 -1.12
C GLN A 132 3.60 13.14 -2.01
N GLN A 133 4.06 12.39 -3.02
CA GLN A 133 5.00 12.89 -4.03
C GLN A 133 4.43 14.10 -4.80
N GLN A 134 3.16 14.07 -5.19
CA GLN A 134 2.49 15.18 -5.88
C GLN A 134 2.32 16.43 -5.00
N LEU A 135 2.08 16.27 -3.69
CA LEU A 135 2.09 17.38 -2.73
C LEU A 135 3.50 17.97 -2.56
N GLN A 136 4.52 17.13 -2.43
CA GLN A 136 5.91 17.57 -2.39
C GLN A 136 6.33 18.28 -3.70
N GLN A 137 5.84 17.82 -4.85
CA GLN A 137 6.03 18.48 -6.14
C GLN A 137 5.36 19.85 -6.17
N PHE A 138 4.09 19.95 -5.76
CA PHE A 138 3.33 21.22 -5.70
C PHE A 138 4.05 22.27 -4.84
N GLN A 139 4.57 21.86 -3.67
CA GLN A 139 5.38 22.73 -2.82
C GLN A 139 6.62 23.28 -3.53
N ARG A 140 7.30 22.45 -4.33
CA ARG A 140 8.53 22.82 -5.04
C ARG A 140 8.28 23.67 -6.29
N THR A 141 7.18 23.46 -7.01
CA THR A 141 6.98 24.03 -8.36
C THR A 141 5.92 25.11 -8.47
N GLN A 142 5.00 25.24 -7.51
CA GLN A 142 3.91 26.22 -7.57
C GLN A 142 3.75 27.07 -6.29
N LEU A 143 4.53 26.82 -5.23
CA LEU A 143 4.54 27.62 -3.99
C LEU A 143 5.91 28.25 -3.69
N SER A 144 6.89 28.10 -4.58
CA SER A 144 8.18 28.77 -4.51
C SER A 144 8.08 30.21 -5.02
N GLU A 145 8.30 31.19 -4.13
CA GLU A 145 8.42 32.61 -4.49
C GLU A 145 9.53 32.82 -5.54
N PRO A 146 9.34 33.70 -6.54
CA PRO A 146 10.41 34.05 -7.48
C PRO A 146 11.55 34.76 -6.74
N SER A 147 12.79 34.38 -7.07
CA SER A 147 14.01 35.02 -6.54
C SER A 147 13.92 36.54 -6.63
N PRO A 148 14.32 37.30 -5.60
CA PRO A 148 14.12 38.74 -5.56
C PRO A 148 14.84 39.42 -6.74
N CYS A 149 14.07 39.99 -7.65
CA CYS A 149 14.59 40.79 -8.76
C CYS A 149 15.57 41.84 -8.21
N LYS A 150 16.75 41.93 -8.83
CA LYS A 150 17.80 42.87 -8.44
C LYS A 150 17.19 44.27 -8.34
N ARG A 151 17.35 44.93 -7.19
CA ARG A 151 16.84 46.29 -6.96
C ARG A 151 17.42 47.23 -8.01
N SER A 152 16.60 47.68 -8.95
CA SER A 152 16.90 48.89 -9.71
C SER A 152 16.90 50.08 -8.75
N SER A 153 17.80 51.04 -9.01
CA SER A 153 18.10 52.16 -8.12
C SER A 153 16.86 53.02 -7.82
N PRO A 154 16.78 53.66 -6.64
CA PRO A 154 15.65 54.53 -6.29
C PRO A 154 15.64 55.80 -7.16
N VAL A 155 14.67 55.90 -8.07
CA VAL A 155 14.31 57.17 -8.73
C VAL A 155 13.45 57.99 -7.78
N GLN A 156 13.71 59.30 -7.72
CA GLN A 156 13.16 60.19 -6.70
C GLN A 156 11.67 60.51 -6.92
N ARG A 157 10.96 60.82 -5.82
CA ARG A 157 9.60 61.37 -5.86
C ARG A 157 9.58 62.73 -6.57
N GLN A 158 8.70 62.90 -7.54
CA GLN A 158 8.01 64.17 -7.79
C GLN A 158 6.54 63.92 -8.15
N SER A 159 5.69 64.91 -7.87
CA SER A 159 4.23 64.78 -7.77
C SER A 159 3.49 65.75 -8.68
N ARG A 160 2.40 65.33 -9.32
CA ARG A 160 1.26 66.17 -9.73
C ARG A 160 0.03 65.35 -10.14
N ASN A 161 -1.14 65.98 -10.12
CA ASN A 161 -2.45 65.43 -10.49
C ASN A 161 -2.75 65.69 -11.98
N LEU A 162 -3.66 64.90 -12.61
CA LEU A 162 -4.96 65.37 -13.16
C LEU A 162 -5.70 64.33 -14.05
N ASN A 163 -7.02 64.26 -13.84
CA ASN A 163 -8.18 63.99 -14.74
C ASN A 163 -8.14 63.09 -16.00
N LEU A 164 -9.19 62.24 -16.08
CA LEU A 164 -10.06 61.86 -17.22
C LEU A 164 -9.50 61.69 -18.66
N GLY A 165 -9.79 60.54 -19.29
CA GLY A 165 -9.86 60.43 -20.77
C GLY A 165 -10.01 59.01 -21.35
N SER A 166 -11.15 58.76 -22.03
CA SER A 166 -11.37 57.85 -23.19
C SER A 166 -10.77 56.42 -23.29
N TYR A 167 -11.67 55.46 -23.58
CA TYR A 167 -11.43 54.17 -24.27
C TYR A 167 -10.97 54.38 -25.74
N PRO A 168 -10.24 53.45 -26.42
CA PRO A 168 -10.81 52.15 -26.85
C PRO A 168 -9.89 50.90 -26.83
N GLU A 169 -10.51 49.79 -27.24
CA GLU A 169 -10.11 48.39 -27.43
C GLU A 169 -8.61 48.00 -27.56
N ASN A 170 -8.26 46.88 -26.91
CA ASN A 170 -7.51 45.78 -27.54
C ASN A 170 -7.65 44.45 -26.78
N ARG A 171 -7.79 43.34 -27.52
CA ARG A 171 -7.29 42.00 -27.12
C ARG A 171 -5.83 41.93 -27.61
N PRO A 172 -4.88 41.25 -26.95
CA PRO A 172 -5.00 39.83 -26.61
C PRO A 172 -4.28 39.41 -25.31
N GLY A 173 -4.11 38.09 -25.12
CA GLY A 173 -3.11 37.52 -24.21
C GLY A 173 -3.69 36.57 -23.17
N ALA A 174 -3.20 35.33 -23.16
CA ALA A 174 -3.33 34.47 -22.00
C ALA A 174 -2.27 34.88 -20.97
N CYS A 175 -2.68 35.57 -19.91
CA CYS A 175 -1.83 35.79 -18.75
C CYS A 175 -2.07 34.67 -17.75
N ASP A 176 -1.09 33.80 -17.55
CA ASP A 176 -1.11 32.83 -16.47
C ASP A 176 -1.15 33.55 -15.13
N LEU A 177 -2.30 33.48 -14.46
CA LEU A 177 -2.48 34.02 -13.12
C LEU A 177 -1.61 33.22 -12.15
N TYR A 178 -0.45 33.79 -11.83
CA TYR A 178 0.31 33.50 -10.62
C TYR A 178 -0.63 33.63 -9.41
N PHE A 179 -0.50 32.71 -8.45
CA PHE A 179 -1.14 32.80 -7.14
C PHE A 179 -0.09 33.21 -6.09
N PRO A 180 0.25 34.51 -5.95
CA PRO A 180 1.15 34.94 -4.90
C PRO A 180 0.47 34.74 -3.53
N ARG A 181 1.22 34.30 -2.51
CA ARG A 181 0.69 34.12 -1.14
C ARG A 181 0.10 35.42 -0.54
N SER A 182 0.47 36.58 -1.07
CA SER A 182 -0.11 37.88 -0.71
C SER A 182 -1.62 37.99 -1.01
N ALA A 183 -2.14 37.29 -2.02
CA ALA A 183 -3.56 37.32 -2.40
C ALA A 183 -4.51 36.70 -1.35
N PHE A 184 -3.97 35.98 -0.36
CA PHE A 184 -4.75 35.21 0.63
C PHE A 184 -4.62 35.73 2.07
N HIS A 185 -4.16 36.98 2.27
CA HIS A 185 -4.12 37.60 3.59
C HIS A 185 -5.54 37.82 4.15
N GLY A 186 -5.88 37.12 5.24
CA GLY A 186 -7.15 37.33 5.95
C GLY A 186 -7.46 36.38 7.12
N PHE A 187 -6.95 35.14 7.10
CA PHE A 187 -7.28 34.13 8.13
C PHE A 187 -6.04 33.65 8.90
N GLN A 188 -5.89 34.13 10.14
CA GLN A 188 -4.87 33.67 11.09
C GLN A 188 -5.21 32.25 11.58
N MET A 189 -4.34 31.27 11.31
CA MET A 189 -4.50 29.92 11.87
C MET A 189 -4.11 29.93 13.36
N MET A 190 -5.11 30.02 14.25
CA MET A 190 -4.91 30.00 15.71
C MET A 190 -4.73 28.57 16.23
N LEU A 191 -3.53 28.00 16.03
CA LEU A 191 -3.16 26.71 16.60
C LEU A 191 -2.95 26.82 18.13
N PRO A 192 -3.41 25.84 18.94
CA PRO A 192 -3.13 25.81 20.38
C PRO A 192 -1.63 25.70 20.66
N GLY A 193 -1.04 26.74 21.26
CA GLY A 193 0.41 26.79 21.48
C GLY A 193 0.88 25.84 22.58
N HIS A 194 1.79 24.93 22.25
CA HIS A 194 2.52 24.13 23.24
C HIS A 194 3.30 25.03 24.21
N ARG A 195 2.80 25.17 25.44
CA ARG A 195 3.60 25.63 26.58
C ARG A 195 3.89 24.44 27.49
N GLY A 196 5.16 24.06 27.58
CA GLY A 196 5.61 23.12 28.60
C GLY A 196 5.39 23.70 30.00
N ARG A 197 4.72 22.94 30.87
CA ARG A 197 4.78 23.09 32.31
C ARG A 197 4.90 21.71 32.94
N SER A 198 6.07 21.44 33.52
CA SER A 198 6.16 20.51 34.64
C SER A 198 5.38 21.09 35.82
N TYR A 199 4.67 20.23 36.57
CA TYR A 199 4.61 20.25 38.03
C TYR A 199 4.05 18.93 38.56
N SER A 200 4.19 18.70 39.87
CA SER A 200 3.99 17.42 40.55
C SER A 200 2.53 17.12 40.94
N HIS A 201 2.30 15.89 41.41
CA HIS A 201 1.01 15.36 41.88
C HIS A 201 0.17 16.32 42.74
N SER A 202 -1.13 16.33 42.45
CA SER A 202 -2.19 16.18 43.47
C SER A 202 -3.23 15.18 42.93
N ALA A 203 -4.13 14.68 43.78
CA ALA A 203 -5.04 13.58 43.48
C ALA A 203 -6.53 14.00 43.43
N ALA A 204 -7.38 13.04 43.01
CA ALA A 204 -8.83 13.14 42.79
C ALA A 204 -9.26 14.03 41.59
N ASP A 205 -10.28 13.69 40.78
CA ASP A 205 -11.11 12.47 40.77
C ASP A 205 -11.08 11.78 39.39
N GLN A 206 -10.98 10.45 39.39
CA GLN A 206 -11.00 9.63 38.18
C GLN A 206 -12.29 8.80 38.20
N GLN A 207 -13.31 9.20 37.44
CA GLN A 207 -14.58 8.45 37.39
C GLN A 207 -14.43 7.21 36.48
N GLN A 208 -13.69 6.24 37.00
CA GLN A 208 -13.38 4.95 36.38
C GLN A 208 -14.65 4.10 36.28
N VAL A 209 -15.04 3.74 35.05
CA VAL A 209 -16.13 2.77 34.79
C VAL A 209 -15.58 1.36 35.08
N ASP A 210 -15.55 1.02 36.37
CA ASP A 210 -14.89 -0.19 36.88
C ASP A 210 -15.76 -1.44 36.65
N CYS A 211 -15.77 -1.94 35.41
CA CYS A 211 -16.48 -3.16 34.99
C CYS A 211 -15.84 -4.46 35.52
N LYS A 212 -15.64 -4.55 36.84
CA LYS A 212 -15.42 -5.82 37.53
C LYS A 212 -16.73 -6.58 37.62
N MET A 213 -16.82 -7.76 36.99
CA MET A 213 -17.25 -8.98 37.66
C MET A 213 -17.09 -10.25 36.81
N ASN A 214 -16.93 -11.36 37.54
CA ASN A 214 -17.02 -12.76 37.11
C ASN A 214 -16.00 -13.25 36.05
N SER A 215 -14.86 -13.70 36.56
CA SER A 215 -13.77 -14.38 35.82
C SER A 215 -14.03 -15.88 35.54
N GLY A 216 -15.28 -16.33 35.65
CA GLY A 216 -15.65 -17.74 35.48
C GLY A 216 -15.65 -18.19 34.02
N GLY A 217 -14.59 -18.89 33.58
CA GLY A 217 -14.61 -19.83 32.45
C GLY A 217 -14.98 -19.29 31.05
N ARG A 218 -15.15 -17.98 30.85
CA ARG A 218 -15.58 -17.38 29.56
C ARG A 218 -14.68 -17.84 28.39
N ARG A 219 -15.30 -18.40 27.36
CA ARG A 219 -14.63 -18.92 26.15
C ARG A 219 -14.12 -17.78 25.24
N LEU A 220 -13.09 -18.08 24.44
CA LEU A 220 -12.46 -17.11 23.51
C LEU A 220 -13.50 -16.44 22.59
N LYS A 221 -14.43 -17.22 22.01
CA LYS A 221 -15.53 -16.74 21.16
C LYS A 221 -16.31 -15.59 21.80
N GLN A 222 -16.85 -15.82 22.99
CA GLN A 222 -17.66 -14.84 23.70
C GLN A 222 -16.85 -13.57 24.03
N TRP A 223 -15.64 -13.72 24.57
CA TRP A 223 -14.79 -12.57 24.90
C TRP A 223 -14.43 -11.73 23.67
N LEU A 224 -14.10 -12.38 22.55
CA LEU A 224 -13.69 -11.68 21.34
C LEU A 224 -14.85 -10.96 20.66
N ILE A 225 -16.06 -11.57 20.66
CA ILE A 225 -17.32 -10.91 20.25
C ILE A 225 -17.56 -9.64 21.10
N GLU A 226 -17.41 -9.74 22.43
CA GLU A 226 -17.50 -8.58 23.33
C GLU A 226 -16.46 -7.49 22.97
N GLN A 227 -15.22 -7.87 22.58
CA GLN A 227 -14.19 -6.89 22.23
C GLN A 227 -14.43 -6.24 20.86
N ILE A 228 -14.90 -6.98 19.86
CA ILE A 228 -15.25 -6.41 18.54
C ILE A 228 -16.42 -5.43 18.70
N ASN A 229 -17.47 -5.84 19.41
CA ASN A 229 -18.65 -5.01 19.67
C ASN A 229 -18.32 -3.74 20.46
N SER A 230 -17.30 -3.78 21.34
CA SER A 230 -16.86 -2.59 22.08
C SER A 230 -16.34 -1.47 21.18
N ASN A 231 -15.84 -1.78 19.97
CA ASN A 231 -15.17 -0.86 19.05
C ASN A 231 -13.96 -0.08 19.65
N ILE A 232 -13.45 -0.48 20.83
CA ILE A 232 -12.32 0.19 21.52
C ILE A 232 -10.99 -0.05 20.78
N TYR A 233 -10.84 -1.22 20.15
CA TYR A 233 -9.59 -1.64 19.52
C TYR A 233 -9.54 -1.23 18.05
N SER A 234 -8.65 -0.27 17.71
CA SER A 234 -8.54 0.27 16.35
C SER A 234 -8.32 -0.84 15.31
N GLY A 235 -9.28 -1.01 14.40
CA GLY A 235 -9.21 -2.01 13.32
C GLY A 235 -9.67 -3.42 13.69
N LEU A 236 -10.11 -3.68 14.93
CA LEU A 236 -10.86 -4.88 15.32
C LEU A 236 -12.35 -4.65 15.00
N LEU A 237 -12.85 -5.23 13.90
CA LEU A 237 -14.16 -4.88 13.33
C LEU A 237 -14.81 -6.09 12.66
N TRP A 238 -16.14 -6.12 12.60
CA TRP A 238 -16.89 -7.02 11.73
C TRP A 238 -16.67 -6.69 10.25
N GLU A 239 -16.62 -7.72 9.41
CA GLU A 239 -16.43 -7.64 7.95
C GLU A 239 -17.73 -7.89 7.17
N ASP A 240 -18.79 -8.35 7.83
CA ASP A 240 -20.11 -8.63 7.26
C ASP A 240 -21.25 -8.24 8.22
N GLU A 241 -22.40 -7.87 7.66
CA GLU A 241 -23.58 -7.45 8.44
C GLU A 241 -24.24 -8.62 9.19
N ALA A 242 -24.00 -9.87 8.78
CA ALA A 242 -24.45 -11.07 9.50
C ALA A 242 -23.56 -11.43 10.70
N HIS A 243 -22.50 -10.66 10.98
CA HIS A 243 -21.57 -10.86 12.11
C HIS A 243 -20.95 -12.27 12.12
N THR A 244 -20.64 -12.81 10.94
CA THR A 244 -20.02 -14.14 10.78
C THR A 244 -18.50 -14.08 10.57
N MET A 245 -17.96 -12.93 10.20
CA MET A 245 -16.54 -12.68 9.94
C MET A 245 -16.09 -11.36 10.55
N PHE A 246 -14.88 -11.35 11.11
CA PHE A 246 -14.28 -10.15 11.70
C PHE A 246 -12.78 -10.10 11.38
N ARG A 247 -12.21 -8.90 11.42
CA ARG A 247 -10.76 -8.69 11.30
C ARG A 247 -10.10 -8.33 12.61
N ILE A 248 -8.84 -8.72 12.77
CA ILE A 248 -7.93 -8.35 13.86
C ILE A 248 -6.73 -7.59 13.26
N PRO A 249 -6.31 -6.44 13.81
CA PRO A 249 -5.06 -5.77 13.45
C PRO A 249 -3.85 -6.69 13.60
N TRP A 250 -2.88 -6.59 12.70
CA TRP A 250 -1.76 -7.53 12.63
C TRP A 250 -0.40 -6.87 12.37
N LYS A 251 -0.25 -5.57 12.70
CA LYS A 251 1.01 -4.81 12.52
C LYS A 251 2.19 -5.44 13.27
N HIS A 252 3.41 -5.22 12.78
CA HIS A 252 4.62 -5.89 13.27
C HIS A 252 5.53 -4.95 14.05
N ALA A 253 6.06 -5.43 15.18
CA ALA A 253 6.94 -4.69 16.07
C ALA A 253 8.25 -4.19 15.43
N GLY A 254 8.65 -4.75 14.27
CA GLY A 254 9.80 -4.29 13.48
C GLY A 254 9.50 -3.19 12.45
N LYS A 255 8.25 -2.71 12.35
CA LYS A 255 7.90 -1.56 11.50
C LYS A 255 8.19 -0.24 12.24
N GLN A 256 8.74 0.74 11.54
CA GLN A 256 9.06 2.07 12.11
C GLN A 256 7.82 2.82 12.61
N ASP A 257 6.65 2.52 12.07
CA ASP A 257 5.35 3.09 12.42
C ASP A 257 4.50 2.16 13.32
N TYR A 258 5.15 1.26 14.06
CA TYR A 258 4.51 0.41 15.07
C TYR A 258 4.38 1.15 16.41
N ASN A 259 3.16 1.36 16.87
CA ASN A 259 2.86 1.90 18.19
C ASN A 259 2.42 0.76 19.12
N GLN A 260 3.27 0.40 20.08
CA GLN A 260 2.99 -0.67 21.04
C GLN A 260 1.66 -0.52 21.80
N GLU A 261 1.21 0.70 22.11
CA GLU A 261 -0.04 0.89 22.86
C GLU A 261 -1.27 0.63 21.99
N VAL A 262 -1.20 0.98 20.70
CA VAL A 262 -2.29 0.83 19.72
C VAL A 262 -2.26 -0.55 19.07
N ASP A 263 -1.14 -0.93 18.45
CA ASP A 263 -0.98 -2.19 17.71
C ASP A 263 -0.94 -3.43 18.60
N ALA A 264 -0.55 -3.27 19.87
CA ALA A 264 -0.62 -4.37 20.84
C ALA A 264 -1.91 -4.37 21.67
N SER A 265 -2.81 -3.39 21.52
CA SER A 265 -3.96 -3.16 22.41
C SER A 265 -4.84 -4.41 22.66
N ILE A 266 -5.35 -5.04 21.60
CA ILE A 266 -6.17 -6.26 21.68
C ILE A 266 -5.38 -7.46 22.20
N PHE A 267 -4.08 -7.53 21.91
CA PHE A 267 -3.20 -8.59 22.41
C PHE A 267 -2.91 -8.41 23.92
N LYS A 268 -2.68 -7.18 24.40
CA LYS A 268 -2.59 -6.82 25.83
C LYS A 268 -3.89 -7.19 26.54
N ALA A 269 -5.04 -6.84 25.95
CA ALA A 269 -6.36 -7.15 26.51
C ALA A 269 -6.58 -8.66 26.68
N TRP A 270 -6.19 -9.49 25.70
CA TRP A 270 -6.24 -10.95 25.84
C TRP A 270 -5.30 -11.47 26.95
N ALA A 271 -4.10 -10.90 27.07
CA ALA A 271 -3.14 -11.28 28.11
C ALA A 271 -3.65 -10.93 29.53
N VAL A 272 -4.27 -9.75 29.71
CA VAL A 272 -4.95 -9.34 30.95
C VAL A 272 -6.12 -10.27 31.25
N PHE A 273 -7.01 -10.50 30.28
CA PHE A 273 -8.20 -11.35 30.44
C PHE A 273 -7.86 -12.81 30.81
N LYS A 274 -6.75 -13.35 30.28
CA LYS A 274 -6.24 -14.68 30.65
C LYS A 274 -5.42 -14.69 31.95
N GLY A 275 -5.25 -13.55 32.65
CA GLY A 275 -4.46 -13.44 33.87
C GLY A 275 -2.97 -13.68 33.67
N LYS A 276 -2.46 -13.47 32.44
CA LYS A 276 -1.05 -13.70 32.05
C LYS A 276 -0.27 -12.39 31.79
N PHE A 277 -0.82 -11.26 32.27
CA PHE A 277 -0.20 -9.93 32.37
C PHE A 277 -1.01 -9.09 33.38
N LYS A 278 -0.35 -8.23 34.15
CA LYS A 278 -0.91 -7.24 35.08
C LYS A 278 -0.29 -5.86 34.85
N GLU A 279 -0.99 -4.80 35.23
CA GLU A 279 -0.42 -3.45 35.20
C GLU A 279 0.83 -3.39 36.11
N GLY A 280 1.98 -3.04 35.53
CA GLY A 280 3.29 -3.08 36.20
C GLY A 280 4.21 -4.24 35.76
N ASP A 281 3.69 -5.29 35.11
CA ASP A 281 4.53 -6.31 34.47
C ASP A 281 5.29 -5.72 33.26
N LYS A 282 6.45 -6.30 32.94
CA LYS A 282 7.18 -5.95 31.70
C LYS A 282 6.31 -6.26 30.48
N ALA A 283 6.09 -5.25 29.63
CA ALA A 283 5.28 -5.39 28.43
C ALA A 283 5.98 -6.20 27.32
N GLU A 284 5.29 -7.17 26.73
CA GLU A 284 5.83 -8.04 25.67
C GLU A 284 4.82 -8.29 24.53
N PRO A 285 4.68 -7.35 23.57
CA PRO A 285 3.69 -7.45 22.50
C PRO A 285 3.80 -8.71 21.63
N ALA A 286 5.02 -9.18 21.35
CA ALA A 286 5.25 -10.39 20.57
C ALA A 286 4.72 -11.64 21.30
N THR A 287 4.95 -11.72 22.62
CA THR A 287 4.43 -12.78 23.49
C THR A 287 2.90 -12.76 23.52
N TRP A 288 2.28 -11.57 23.61
CA TRP A 288 0.82 -11.43 23.62
C TRP A 288 0.18 -11.79 22.26
N LYS A 289 0.73 -11.28 21.15
CA LYS A 289 0.28 -11.56 19.77
C LYS A 289 0.36 -13.06 19.47
N THR A 290 1.44 -13.70 19.90
CA THR A 290 1.61 -15.16 19.81
C THR A 290 0.54 -15.90 20.62
N ARG A 291 0.27 -15.49 21.86
CA ARG A 291 -0.76 -16.12 22.72
C ARG A 291 -2.17 -16.00 22.15
N LEU A 292 -2.55 -14.89 21.51
CA LEU A 292 -3.87 -14.77 20.86
C LEU A 292 -3.94 -15.59 19.56
N ARG A 293 -2.91 -15.53 18.69
CA ARG A 293 -2.79 -16.39 17.50
C ARG A 293 -2.97 -17.87 17.85
N CYS A 294 -2.25 -18.36 18.84
CA CYS A 294 -2.32 -19.76 19.25
C CYS A 294 -3.66 -20.15 19.91
N ALA A 295 -4.42 -19.18 20.44
CA ALA A 295 -5.76 -19.42 20.96
C ALA A 295 -6.81 -19.50 19.84
N LEU A 296 -6.71 -18.62 18.83
CA LEU A 296 -7.56 -18.63 17.63
C LEU A 296 -7.35 -19.94 16.84
N ASN A 297 -6.10 -20.22 16.43
CA ASN A 297 -5.77 -21.38 15.58
C ASN A 297 -5.96 -22.75 16.26
N LYS A 298 -6.28 -22.81 17.56
CA LYS A 298 -6.62 -24.05 18.28
C LYS A 298 -8.11 -24.15 18.64
N SER A 299 -8.91 -23.15 18.31
CA SER A 299 -10.32 -23.06 18.72
C SER A 299 -11.22 -23.47 17.56
N PRO A 300 -12.11 -24.47 17.72
CA PRO A 300 -13.04 -24.90 16.66
C PRO A 300 -14.10 -23.85 16.33
N ASP A 301 -14.18 -22.78 17.13
CA ASP A 301 -15.06 -21.64 16.90
C ASP A 301 -14.58 -20.71 15.77
N PHE A 302 -13.34 -20.84 15.29
CA PHE A 302 -12.74 -19.90 14.35
C PHE A 302 -11.99 -20.55 13.18
N GLU A 303 -12.12 -19.94 12.01
CA GLU A 303 -11.44 -20.31 10.75
C GLU A 303 -10.73 -19.07 10.19
N GLU A 304 -9.45 -19.15 9.83
CA GLU A 304 -8.74 -17.98 9.26
C GLU A 304 -9.07 -17.83 7.76
N VAL A 305 -9.76 -16.75 7.41
CA VAL A 305 -10.10 -16.42 6.02
C VAL A 305 -8.90 -15.70 5.38
N THR A 306 -7.91 -16.49 4.97
CA THR A 306 -6.64 -15.98 4.41
C THR A 306 -6.85 -15.02 3.25
N ASP A 307 -7.85 -15.28 2.42
CA ASP A 307 -8.04 -14.57 1.15
C ASP A 307 -8.71 -13.19 1.33
N ARG A 308 -9.28 -12.93 2.51
CA ARG A 308 -9.74 -11.60 2.94
C ARG A 308 -8.71 -10.87 3.82
N SER A 309 -7.65 -11.54 4.24
CA SER A 309 -6.62 -10.99 5.13
C SER A 309 -5.63 -10.10 4.37
N GLN A 310 -5.49 -8.83 4.77
CA GLN A 310 -4.60 -7.88 4.10
C GLN A 310 -3.39 -7.54 4.97
N LEU A 311 -2.27 -8.23 4.73
CA LEU A 311 -1.04 -8.06 5.52
C LEU A 311 0.01 -7.10 4.92
N ASP A 312 -0.13 -6.75 3.63
CA ASP A 312 0.84 -5.92 2.87
C ASP A 312 0.36 -4.45 2.69
N ILE A 313 -0.62 -4.00 3.48
CA ILE A 313 -1.09 -2.61 3.55
C ILE A 313 -0.50 -1.88 4.77
N SER A 314 -0.69 -0.56 4.89
CA SER A 314 -0.15 0.25 6.01
C SER A 314 -0.69 -0.15 7.38
N GLU A 315 -1.98 -0.47 7.45
CA GLU A 315 -2.70 -0.92 8.65
C GLU A 315 -3.15 -2.38 8.46
N PRO A 316 -2.22 -3.35 8.55
CA PRO A 316 -2.47 -4.73 8.15
C PRO A 316 -3.38 -5.47 9.12
N TYR A 317 -4.18 -6.41 8.61
CA TYR A 317 -5.12 -7.21 9.40
C TYR A 317 -5.28 -8.64 8.89
N LYS A 318 -5.72 -9.54 9.79
CA LYS A 318 -6.19 -10.90 9.47
C LYS A 318 -7.71 -10.96 9.62
N VAL A 319 -8.40 -11.70 8.75
CA VAL A 319 -9.84 -11.99 8.84
C VAL A 319 -10.06 -13.41 9.36
N TYR A 320 -11.01 -13.57 10.26
CA TYR A 320 -11.46 -14.86 10.78
C TYR A 320 -12.98 -14.99 10.64
N ARG A 321 -13.44 -16.17 10.25
CA ARG A 321 -14.85 -16.60 10.26
C ARG A 321 -15.17 -17.27 11.58
N ILE A 322 -16.36 -17.03 12.12
CA ILE A 322 -16.93 -17.75 13.26
C ILE A 322 -17.66 -18.98 12.71
N VAL A 323 -17.24 -20.17 13.13
CA VAL A 323 -17.80 -21.44 12.66
C VAL A 323 -19.11 -21.73 13.42
N PRO A 324 -20.25 -21.96 12.72
CA PRO A 324 -21.52 -22.37 13.32
C PRO A 324 -21.42 -23.72 14.06
N GLU A 325 -22.19 -23.91 15.13
CA GLU A 325 -22.11 -25.13 15.96
C GLU A 325 -22.54 -26.42 15.24
N GLU A 326 -23.18 -26.29 14.08
CA GLU A 326 -23.56 -27.39 13.18
C GLU A 326 -22.33 -27.92 12.42
N GLU A 327 -21.54 -27.03 11.81
CA GLU A 327 -20.28 -27.35 11.13
C GLU A 327 -19.25 -27.92 12.12
N GLN A 328 -19.19 -27.38 13.35
CA GLN A 328 -18.29 -27.86 14.41
C GLN A 328 -18.49 -29.34 14.78
N LYS A 329 -19.67 -29.91 14.54
CA LYS A 329 -19.98 -31.32 14.88
C LYS A 329 -19.51 -32.31 13.81
N GLN A 330 -19.49 -31.91 12.54
CA GLN A 330 -19.07 -32.81 11.45
C GLN A 330 -17.59 -33.21 11.56
N VAL A 331 -16.73 -32.28 11.99
CA VAL A 331 -15.28 -32.51 12.20
C VAL A 331 -14.99 -33.64 13.21
N LYS A 332 -15.89 -33.89 14.17
CA LYS A 332 -15.75 -35.01 15.11
C LYS A 332 -16.18 -36.36 14.53
N THR A 333 -17.04 -36.38 13.52
CA THR A 333 -17.69 -37.61 13.04
C THR A 333 -16.78 -38.44 12.13
N VAL A 334 -15.76 -37.81 11.52
CA VAL A 334 -14.83 -38.46 10.57
C VAL A 334 -13.81 -39.40 11.24
N TYR A 335 -13.69 -39.36 12.58
CA TYR A 335 -12.69 -40.13 13.35
C TYR A 335 -13.27 -41.24 14.24
N THR A 336 -14.51 -41.68 14.03
CA THR A 336 -15.17 -42.66 14.92
C THR A 336 -15.85 -43.80 14.18
N VAL A 337 -15.07 -44.50 13.32
CA VAL A 337 -15.37 -45.89 12.91
C VAL A 337 -14.08 -46.71 12.97
N ASN A 338 -13.70 -47.15 14.17
CA ASN A 338 -13.30 -48.54 14.42
C ASN A 338 -13.02 -48.82 15.90
N ASP A 339 -13.59 -49.94 16.35
CA ASP A 339 -13.39 -50.65 17.62
C ASP A 339 -13.71 -49.87 18.92
N GLY A 340 -13.94 -50.60 20.01
CA GLY A 340 -14.51 -50.04 21.24
C GLY A 340 -13.98 -50.63 22.55
N THR A 341 -14.04 -49.83 23.60
CA THR A 341 -14.00 -50.23 25.02
C THR A 341 -14.39 -49.04 25.91
N ASP A 342 -14.82 -49.31 27.14
CA ASP A 342 -15.65 -48.40 27.95
C ASP A 342 -14.91 -47.41 28.90
N ILE A 343 -15.60 -46.29 29.22
CA ILE A 343 -15.75 -45.63 30.57
C ILE A 343 -14.46 -45.34 31.39
N GLU A 344 -14.14 -44.10 31.85
CA GLU A 344 -14.86 -42.81 31.85
C GLU A 344 -13.91 -41.58 31.63
N PRO A 345 -13.97 -40.34 32.23
CA PRO A 345 -13.55 -39.14 31.49
C PRO A 345 -12.43 -38.27 32.13
N ALA A 346 -12.13 -37.17 31.43
CA ALA A 346 -11.66 -35.88 31.93
C ALA A 346 -10.42 -35.82 32.86
N GLN A 347 -9.26 -35.56 32.27
CA GLN A 347 -8.14 -34.87 32.93
C GLN A 347 -7.72 -33.61 32.15
N SER A 348 -7.07 -32.67 32.86
CA SER A 348 -6.93 -31.26 32.49
C SER A 348 -5.89 -30.97 31.40
N LEU A 349 -6.19 -29.97 30.54
CA LEU A 349 -5.31 -29.44 29.49
C LEU A 349 -4.16 -28.55 30.02
N ASP A 350 -3.60 -28.88 31.19
CA ASP A 350 -2.56 -28.12 31.90
C ASP A 350 -1.37 -29.02 32.28
N GLN A 351 -0.76 -29.67 31.28
CA GLN A 351 0.64 -30.14 31.29
C GLN A 351 1.09 -30.68 29.92
N LEU A 352 1.77 -29.85 29.14
CA LEU A 352 2.88 -30.23 28.23
C LEU A 352 3.47 -28.99 27.57
N ILE A 353 4.28 -28.24 28.34
CA ILE A 353 5.13 -27.19 27.79
C ILE A 353 6.41 -27.84 27.25
N LYS A 354 6.55 -27.84 25.94
CA LYS A 354 7.84 -27.93 25.24
C LYS A 354 7.88 -26.83 24.20
N GLU A 355 8.94 -26.03 24.21
CA GLU A 355 8.99 -24.80 23.41
C GLU A 355 9.21 -25.08 21.91
N PRO A 356 8.51 -24.37 21.01
CA PRO A 356 8.85 -24.32 19.60
C PRO A 356 9.90 -23.20 19.32
N PRO A 357 10.84 -23.41 18.38
CA PRO A 357 11.91 -22.46 18.10
C PRO A 357 11.45 -21.20 17.32
N ASN A 358 12.31 -20.19 17.35
CA ASN A 358 12.05 -18.79 16.97
C ASN A 358 11.37 -18.59 15.58
N ASP A 359 10.24 -17.86 15.60
CA ASP A 359 9.22 -17.78 14.53
C ASP A 359 9.45 -16.58 13.56
N GLU A 360 10.72 -16.27 13.31
CA GLU A 360 11.25 -15.11 12.58
C GLU A 360 10.83 -15.02 11.10
N TYR A 361 10.23 -16.08 10.57
CA TYR A 361 10.23 -16.39 9.15
C TYR A 361 8.83 -16.45 8.51
N THR A 362 7.77 -16.16 9.29
CA THR A 362 6.38 -16.17 8.82
C THR A 362 6.13 -15.17 7.69
N ASP A 363 6.89 -14.07 7.64
CA ASP A 363 6.70 -12.99 6.67
C ASP A 363 7.24 -13.27 5.27
N ILE A 364 8.01 -14.34 5.08
CA ILE A 364 8.57 -14.72 3.78
C ILE A 364 7.59 -15.59 3.00
N ILE A 365 6.65 -16.24 3.70
CA ILE A 365 5.59 -17.11 3.14
C ILE A 365 4.28 -16.32 2.96
N ARG A 366 4.38 -15.02 2.61
CA ARG A 366 3.23 -14.16 2.35
C ARG A 366 2.74 -14.27 0.90
N ARG A 367 1.49 -14.69 0.74
CA ARG A 367 0.74 -14.60 -0.53
C ARG A 367 0.32 -13.15 -0.76
N SER A 368 0.53 -12.61 -1.97
CA SER A 368 -0.25 -11.43 -2.39
C SER A 368 -1.63 -11.88 -2.90
N PRO A 369 -2.71 -11.10 -2.71
CA PRO A 369 -4.05 -11.43 -3.20
C PRO A 369 -4.08 -11.54 -4.73
N SER A 370 -5.00 -12.33 -5.28
CA SER A 370 -5.22 -12.48 -6.73
C SER A 370 -6.34 -11.56 -7.23
N PRO A 371 -6.28 -11.09 -8.49
CA PRO A 371 -7.47 -10.62 -9.20
C PRO A 371 -8.53 -11.73 -9.30
N MET A 372 -9.79 -11.34 -9.52
CA MET A 372 -10.90 -12.30 -9.70
C MET A 372 -11.17 -12.50 -11.19
N ASP A 373 -11.28 -13.75 -11.63
CA ASP A 373 -11.45 -14.09 -13.04
C ASP A 373 -12.79 -13.59 -13.62
N ARG A 374 -12.74 -13.05 -14.84
CA ARG A 374 -13.90 -12.82 -15.70
C ARG A 374 -13.57 -13.24 -17.13
N ASN A 375 -14.36 -14.19 -17.63
CA ASN A 375 -14.47 -14.73 -18.99
C ASN A 375 -13.40 -14.27 -20.00
N CYS A 376 -12.41 -15.12 -20.23
CA CYS A 376 -11.42 -14.93 -21.29
C CYS A 376 -12.07 -15.04 -22.68
N ASN A 377 -11.85 -14.04 -23.53
CA ASN A 377 -11.94 -14.22 -24.98
C ASN A 377 -10.51 -14.49 -25.52
N VAL A 378 -10.39 -15.24 -26.61
CA VAL A 378 -9.06 -15.70 -27.09
C VAL A 378 -8.35 -14.57 -27.84
N GLN A 379 -7.23 -14.10 -27.28
CA GLN A 379 -6.32 -13.11 -27.90
C GLN A 379 -4.90 -13.67 -28.05
N SER A 380 -4.11 -13.02 -28.92
CA SER A 380 -2.91 -13.60 -29.52
C SER A 380 -1.62 -13.41 -28.68
N PRO A 381 -0.57 -14.23 -28.89
CA PRO A 381 0.71 -14.10 -28.18
C PRO A 381 1.41 -12.75 -28.36
N GLN A 382 1.06 -11.97 -29.38
CA GLN A 382 1.65 -10.65 -29.64
C GLN A 382 1.07 -9.54 -28.75
N GLU A 383 -0.17 -9.69 -28.27
CA GLU A 383 -0.84 -8.68 -27.43
C GLU A 383 -0.40 -8.77 -25.96
N PHE A 384 0.04 -9.95 -25.50
CA PHE A 384 0.49 -10.22 -24.12
C PHE A 384 1.65 -9.35 -23.62
N TRP A 385 2.38 -8.69 -24.53
CA TRP A 385 3.63 -7.97 -24.25
C TRP A 385 3.62 -6.49 -24.64
N GLN A 386 2.48 -5.93 -25.10
CA GLN A 386 2.43 -4.53 -25.52
C GLN A 386 2.41 -3.56 -24.33
N PRO A 387 3.32 -2.57 -24.27
CA PRO A 387 3.09 -1.33 -23.54
C PRO A 387 2.02 -0.51 -24.29
N GLY A 388 1.12 0.15 -23.56
CA GLY A 388 0.19 1.10 -24.17
C GLY A 388 0.96 2.28 -24.78
N SER A 389 1.01 2.36 -26.11
CA SER A 389 1.90 3.25 -26.86
C SER A 389 1.16 4.35 -27.61
N GLN A 390 1.75 5.53 -27.69
CA GLN A 390 1.44 6.52 -28.72
C GLN A 390 2.72 6.94 -29.46
N ASN A 391 2.60 7.00 -30.79
CA ASN A 391 3.46 7.71 -31.74
C ASN A 391 4.96 7.38 -31.72
N GLY A 392 5.37 6.49 -32.64
CA GLY A 392 6.73 6.37 -33.14
C GLY A 392 6.74 6.38 -34.67
N PHE A 393 7.69 7.09 -35.28
CA PHE A 393 7.83 7.17 -36.74
C PHE A 393 8.56 5.94 -37.31
N PRO A 394 8.28 5.54 -38.57
CA PRO A 394 8.96 4.40 -39.19
C PRO A 394 10.38 4.77 -39.64
N ILE A 395 11.34 3.89 -39.37
CA ILE A 395 12.66 3.88 -40.01
C ILE A 395 12.84 2.52 -40.70
N HIS A 396 13.25 2.54 -41.96
CA HIS A 396 13.37 1.39 -42.85
C HIS A 396 14.80 0.82 -42.79
N LEU A 397 14.95 -0.50 -42.67
CA LEU A 397 16.22 -1.19 -42.96
C LEU A 397 15.99 -2.68 -43.28
N ASP A 398 16.92 -3.28 -44.02
CA ASP A 398 16.61 -4.31 -45.01
C ASP A 398 16.58 -5.78 -44.54
N THR A 399 15.98 -6.61 -45.38
CA THR A 399 15.76 -8.04 -45.18
C THR A 399 17.04 -8.87 -45.18
N THR A 400 17.42 -9.34 -44.00
CA THR A 400 18.32 -10.49 -43.76
C THR A 400 17.58 -11.52 -42.87
N PRO A 401 17.97 -12.81 -42.83
CA PRO A 401 17.13 -13.88 -42.25
C PRO A 401 16.84 -13.66 -40.76
N MET A 402 15.64 -13.17 -40.47
CA MET A 402 15.27 -12.55 -39.19
C MET A 402 15.39 -13.48 -37.98
N ASN A 403 15.16 -14.78 -38.18
CA ASN A 403 15.08 -15.77 -37.09
C ASN A 403 16.40 -15.90 -36.32
N SER A 404 17.55 -15.92 -37.01
CA SER A 404 18.85 -16.09 -36.36
C SER A 404 19.21 -14.89 -35.48
N PHE A 405 18.94 -13.67 -35.93
CA PHE A 405 19.17 -12.45 -35.14
C PHE A 405 18.24 -12.41 -33.92
N ASN A 406 16.97 -12.75 -34.10
CA ASN A 406 15.99 -12.75 -33.00
C ASN A 406 16.30 -13.82 -31.94
N ALA A 407 16.90 -14.95 -32.31
CA ALA A 407 17.33 -15.99 -31.35
C ALA A 407 18.52 -15.54 -30.47
N VAL A 408 19.47 -14.77 -31.03
CA VAL A 408 20.57 -14.17 -30.25
C VAL A 408 20.04 -13.09 -29.31
N LEU A 409 19.12 -12.25 -29.78
CA LEU A 409 18.47 -11.20 -28.98
C LEU A 409 17.48 -11.72 -27.92
N ALA A 410 17.11 -13.00 -28.00
CA ALA A 410 16.34 -13.73 -27.00
C ALA A 410 17.23 -14.53 -26.02
N GLN A 411 18.57 -14.45 -26.16
CA GLN A 411 19.48 -15.22 -25.32
C GLN A 411 19.57 -14.64 -23.90
N MET A 412 19.27 -15.46 -22.90
CA MET A 412 19.42 -15.14 -21.48
C MET A 412 20.13 -16.29 -20.76
N MET A 413 21.08 -15.96 -19.88
CA MET A 413 21.61 -16.90 -18.89
C MET A 413 20.86 -16.67 -17.59
N ILE A 414 20.28 -17.72 -17.01
CA ILE A 414 19.47 -17.67 -15.80
C ILE A 414 20.19 -18.49 -14.72
N SER A 415 20.71 -17.83 -13.69
CA SER A 415 21.53 -18.39 -12.61
C SER A 415 20.77 -18.38 -11.29
N PHE A 416 20.81 -19.50 -10.55
CA PHE A 416 20.05 -19.69 -9.32
C PHE A 416 20.97 -19.70 -8.09
N TYR A 417 20.55 -19.02 -7.02
CA TYR A 417 21.27 -19.03 -5.74
C TYR A 417 20.31 -19.22 -4.56
N TYR A 418 20.66 -20.08 -3.61
CA TYR A 418 19.91 -20.28 -2.36
C TYR A 418 20.78 -19.93 -1.15
N GLY A 419 20.46 -18.85 -0.43
CA GLY A 419 21.28 -18.38 0.70
C GLY A 419 22.69 -18.02 0.27
N GLY A 420 22.81 -17.36 -0.88
CA GLY A 420 24.09 -16.99 -1.50
C GLY A 420 24.86 -18.15 -2.15
N LYS A 421 24.53 -19.42 -1.89
CA LYS A 421 25.17 -20.56 -2.56
C LYS A 421 24.66 -20.70 -4.01
N PRO A 422 25.52 -20.82 -5.03
CA PRO A 422 25.10 -21.07 -6.40
C PRO A 422 24.56 -22.50 -6.55
N MET A 423 23.44 -22.64 -7.24
CA MET A 423 22.67 -23.89 -7.38
C MET A 423 22.65 -24.44 -8.81
N GLY A 424 23.22 -23.70 -9.76
CA GLY A 424 23.24 -24.01 -11.19
C GLY A 424 22.76 -22.82 -12.04
N HIS A 425 22.90 -22.94 -13.35
CA HIS A 425 22.38 -21.97 -14.32
C HIS A 425 21.72 -22.69 -15.51
N THR A 426 21.00 -21.95 -16.35
CA THR A 426 20.38 -22.44 -17.58
C THR A 426 20.43 -21.32 -18.62
N VAL A 427 20.92 -21.63 -19.82
CA VAL A 427 20.83 -20.70 -20.96
C VAL A 427 19.56 -20.99 -21.73
N THR A 428 18.79 -19.96 -22.04
CA THR A 428 17.64 -19.98 -22.96
C THR A 428 17.91 -19.07 -24.15
N THR A 429 17.35 -19.42 -25.30
CA THR A 429 17.34 -18.64 -26.55
C THR A 429 15.93 -18.53 -27.13
N HIS A 430 14.90 -18.76 -26.30
CA HIS A 430 13.53 -18.95 -26.76
C HIS A 430 12.84 -17.60 -27.06
N THR A 431 12.47 -17.37 -28.33
CA THR A 431 12.01 -16.06 -28.84
C THR A 431 10.69 -15.56 -28.26
N ASP A 432 9.86 -16.48 -27.78
CA ASP A 432 8.60 -16.19 -27.08
C ASP A 432 8.85 -15.84 -25.60
N GLY A 433 10.04 -16.17 -25.09
CA GLY A 433 10.41 -16.11 -23.69
C GLY A 433 10.38 -17.47 -22.99
N CYS A 434 10.56 -17.42 -21.67
CA CYS A 434 10.59 -18.56 -20.78
C CYS A 434 9.74 -18.31 -19.53
N ARG A 435 9.49 -19.38 -18.75
CA ARG A 435 8.72 -19.34 -17.50
C ARG A 435 9.52 -20.00 -16.38
N ILE A 436 9.96 -19.24 -15.39
CA ILE A 436 10.68 -19.76 -14.22
C ILE A 436 9.66 -20.23 -13.18
N SER A 437 9.65 -21.53 -12.88
CA SER A 437 8.67 -22.15 -11.95
C SER A 437 9.18 -23.49 -11.37
N PRO A 438 8.72 -23.95 -10.19
CA PRO A 438 9.15 -25.24 -9.64
C PRO A 438 8.65 -26.45 -10.45
N CYS A 439 7.50 -26.30 -11.12
CA CYS A 439 6.79 -27.38 -11.79
C CYS A 439 6.48 -27.01 -13.25
N GLN A 440 6.45 -28.02 -14.13
CA GLN A 440 5.80 -27.87 -15.43
C GLN A 440 4.30 -27.63 -15.26
N PRO A 441 3.65 -26.92 -16.19
CA PRO A 441 2.21 -26.69 -16.10
C PRO A 441 1.47 -27.98 -16.50
N PRO A 442 0.27 -28.24 -15.94
CA PRO A 442 -0.62 -29.23 -16.52
C PRO A 442 -1.03 -28.76 -17.93
N VAL A 443 -0.89 -29.66 -18.92
CA VAL A 443 -1.01 -29.40 -20.37
C VAL A 443 -2.41 -28.90 -20.80
N SER A 444 -3.37 -28.83 -19.88
CA SER A 444 -4.75 -28.40 -20.12
C SER A 444 -5.04 -26.92 -19.79
N ASN A 445 -4.12 -26.19 -19.13
CA ASN A 445 -4.46 -24.93 -18.44
C ASN A 445 -3.65 -23.69 -18.89
N ALA A 446 -3.46 -23.48 -20.20
CA ALA A 446 -2.72 -22.34 -20.75
C ALA A 446 -3.15 -20.95 -20.18
N LEU A 447 -4.44 -20.73 -19.92
CA LEU A 447 -4.96 -19.48 -19.35
C LEU A 447 -4.36 -19.14 -17.96
N LEU A 448 -4.06 -20.16 -17.13
CA LEU A 448 -3.57 -19.96 -15.76
C LEU A 448 -2.04 -19.86 -15.67
N TYR A 449 -1.32 -20.47 -16.60
CA TYR A 449 0.15 -20.62 -16.56
C TYR A 449 0.90 -19.87 -17.67
N GLY A 450 0.21 -19.34 -18.68
CA GLY A 450 0.78 -18.69 -19.87
C GLY A 450 0.78 -19.60 -21.10
N SER A 451 1.19 -19.05 -22.25
CA SER A 451 1.27 -19.78 -23.53
C SER A 451 2.12 -21.05 -23.42
N ASP A 452 1.65 -22.15 -24.00
CA ASP A 452 2.41 -23.40 -24.14
C ASP A 452 3.68 -23.23 -25.00
N SER A 453 3.81 -22.12 -25.73
CA SER A 453 5.02 -21.74 -26.47
C SER A 453 6.16 -21.18 -25.60
N LEU A 454 6.03 -21.15 -24.27
CA LEU A 454 7.09 -20.68 -23.35
C LEU A 454 7.96 -21.82 -22.82
N GLN A 455 9.29 -21.72 -22.98
CA GLN A 455 10.22 -22.66 -22.38
C GLN A 455 10.08 -22.64 -20.84
N THR A 456 9.67 -23.74 -20.20
CA THR A 456 9.67 -23.83 -18.74
C THR A 456 11.10 -24.06 -18.22
N VAL A 457 11.64 -23.08 -17.50
CA VAL A 457 12.90 -23.19 -16.75
C VAL A 457 12.54 -23.56 -15.31
N ARG A 458 13.17 -24.62 -14.78
CA ARG A 458 12.86 -25.12 -13.43
C ARG A 458 13.81 -24.54 -12.39
N PHE A 459 13.28 -24.19 -11.23
CA PHE A 459 14.12 -23.98 -10.04
C PHE A 459 14.85 -25.28 -9.67
N PRO A 460 16.15 -25.22 -9.26
CA PRO A 460 16.86 -26.37 -8.68
C PRO A 460 16.12 -27.00 -7.48
N SER A 461 16.37 -28.28 -7.23
CA SER A 461 15.71 -29.00 -6.13
C SER A 461 16.09 -28.43 -4.77
N VAL A 462 15.09 -28.22 -3.89
CA VAL A 462 15.33 -27.77 -2.52
C VAL A 462 16.15 -28.77 -1.70
N GLU A 463 16.18 -30.05 -2.07
CA GLU A 463 16.99 -31.06 -1.35
C GLU A 463 18.51 -30.83 -1.51
N LEU A 464 18.93 -29.99 -2.46
CA LEU A 464 20.32 -29.52 -2.59
C LEU A 464 20.71 -28.49 -1.51
N ILE A 465 19.76 -27.98 -0.71
CA ILE A 465 20.02 -27.02 0.36
C ILE A 465 20.49 -27.78 1.61
N GLU A 466 21.79 -27.74 1.90
CA GLU A 466 22.39 -28.35 3.10
C GLU A 466 21.69 -27.94 4.40
N ASN A 467 21.40 -26.64 4.59
CA ASN A 467 20.82 -26.12 5.80
C ASN A 467 19.33 -26.50 5.92
N GLU A 468 18.99 -27.35 6.88
CA GLU A 468 17.63 -27.86 7.07
C GLU A 468 16.59 -26.75 7.36
N ARG A 469 16.95 -25.73 8.16
CA ARG A 469 16.06 -24.60 8.48
C ARG A 469 15.72 -23.81 7.21
N GLN A 470 16.73 -23.51 6.39
CA GLN A 470 16.58 -22.88 5.08
C GLN A 470 15.74 -23.77 4.13
N ARG A 471 16.10 -25.05 3.99
CA ARG A 471 15.40 -26.03 3.14
C ARG A 471 13.91 -26.11 3.46
N SER A 472 13.57 -26.19 4.75
CA SER A 472 12.20 -26.26 5.24
C SER A 472 11.36 -25.05 4.80
N VAL A 473 11.97 -23.86 4.71
CA VAL A 473 11.27 -22.66 4.25
C VAL A 473 11.24 -22.60 2.72
N THR A 474 12.36 -22.84 2.03
CA THR A 474 12.37 -22.81 0.56
C THR A 474 11.36 -23.80 -0.02
N ARG A 475 11.18 -24.97 0.61
CA ARG A 475 10.13 -25.95 0.28
C ARG A 475 8.70 -25.39 0.46
N LYS A 476 8.43 -24.60 1.51
CA LYS A 476 7.15 -23.89 1.72
C LYS A 476 6.96 -22.72 0.76
N LEU A 477 8.04 -22.07 0.34
CA LEU A 477 8.02 -20.97 -0.63
C LEU A 477 7.72 -21.49 -2.04
N PHE A 478 8.20 -22.68 -2.40
CA PHE A 478 7.96 -23.31 -3.70
C PHE A 478 6.47 -23.52 -4.03
N GLY A 479 5.64 -23.92 -3.06
CA GLY A 479 4.17 -24.01 -3.26
C GLY A 479 3.49 -22.66 -3.54
N HIS A 480 4.20 -21.55 -3.34
CA HIS A 480 3.75 -20.20 -3.70
C HIS A 480 4.39 -19.69 -5.01
N LEU A 481 5.21 -20.51 -5.67
CA LEU A 481 5.94 -20.20 -6.91
C LEU A 481 5.44 -20.98 -8.13
N GLU A 482 4.44 -21.85 -8.00
CA GLU A 482 3.96 -22.77 -9.06
C GLU A 482 3.60 -22.09 -10.39
N ARG A 483 2.85 -20.98 -10.37
CA ARG A 483 2.54 -20.18 -11.58
C ARG A 483 3.77 -19.49 -12.17
N GLY A 484 4.81 -19.25 -11.36
CA GLY A 484 6.10 -18.72 -11.78
C GLY A 484 6.15 -17.23 -12.11
N VAL A 485 7.20 -16.86 -12.83
CA VAL A 485 7.36 -15.57 -13.54
C VAL A 485 7.63 -15.86 -15.01
N LEU A 486 7.05 -15.06 -15.91
CA LEU A 486 7.34 -15.10 -17.35
C LEU A 486 8.44 -14.08 -17.66
N LEU A 487 9.45 -14.45 -18.43
CA LEU A 487 10.56 -13.60 -18.86
C LEU A 487 10.69 -13.61 -20.38
N ARG A 488 10.89 -12.46 -21.01
CA ARG A 488 11.16 -12.35 -22.45
C ARG A 488 12.19 -11.27 -22.73
N ALA A 489 13.27 -11.65 -23.43
CA ALA A 489 14.24 -10.73 -24.00
C ALA A 489 13.90 -10.43 -25.47
N ASN A 490 14.15 -9.21 -25.92
CA ASN A 490 14.03 -8.79 -27.32
C ASN A 490 14.97 -7.60 -27.61
N ARG A 491 14.78 -6.94 -28.77
CA ARG A 491 15.59 -5.76 -29.19
C ARG A 491 15.54 -4.58 -28.23
N GLU A 492 14.43 -4.39 -27.51
CA GLU A 492 14.25 -3.25 -26.61
C GLU A 492 14.82 -3.50 -25.21
N GLY A 493 14.90 -4.75 -24.76
CA GLY A 493 15.33 -5.12 -23.41
C GLY A 493 14.73 -6.42 -22.91
N ILE A 494 14.69 -6.57 -21.58
CA ILE A 494 14.10 -7.71 -20.89
C ILE A 494 12.79 -7.27 -20.20
N PHE A 495 11.74 -8.04 -20.40
CA PHE A 495 10.41 -7.85 -19.82
C PHE A 495 10.05 -9.03 -18.93
N ILE A 496 9.37 -8.76 -17.81
CA ILE A 496 8.89 -9.77 -16.86
C ILE A 496 7.38 -9.60 -16.59
N LYS A 497 6.68 -10.72 -16.36
CA LYS A 497 5.31 -10.76 -15.83
C LYS A 497 5.23 -11.75 -14.67
N ARG A 498 4.85 -11.27 -13.49
CA ARG A 498 4.74 -12.10 -12.27
C ARG A 498 3.37 -12.75 -12.20
N LEU A 499 3.30 -14.08 -12.14
CA LEU A 499 2.06 -14.84 -11.96
C LEU A 499 1.96 -15.52 -10.58
N CYS A 500 3.09 -15.75 -9.92
CA CYS A 500 3.21 -16.49 -8.66
C CYS A 500 2.54 -15.81 -7.44
N GLN A 501 2.21 -16.63 -6.44
CA GLN A 501 1.59 -16.16 -5.20
C GLN A 501 2.59 -15.40 -4.32
N SER A 502 3.81 -15.91 -4.21
CA SER A 502 4.95 -15.26 -3.55
C SER A 502 5.16 -13.84 -4.08
N ARG A 503 5.59 -12.93 -3.21
CA ARG A 503 6.20 -11.65 -3.65
C ARG A 503 7.48 -11.92 -4.43
N VAL A 504 7.79 -11.03 -5.36
CA VAL A 504 9.07 -10.99 -6.08
C VAL A 504 9.53 -9.55 -6.13
N PHE A 505 10.80 -9.31 -5.84
CA PHE A 505 11.46 -8.02 -5.91
C PHE A 505 12.56 -8.11 -6.99
N TRP A 506 12.89 -6.99 -7.61
CA TRP A 506 13.91 -6.92 -8.65
C TRP A 506 14.81 -5.71 -8.47
N SER A 507 16.08 -5.87 -8.86
CA SER A 507 17.07 -4.81 -9.05
C SER A 507 17.64 -4.95 -10.46
N GLY A 508 17.91 -3.83 -11.11
CA GLY A 508 18.47 -3.80 -12.47
C GLY A 508 19.16 -2.48 -12.75
N GLN A 509 19.36 -2.20 -14.04
CA GLN A 509 20.27 -1.20 -14.58
C GLN A 509 20.09 0.26 -14.12
N ASP A 510 19.03 0.59 -13.38
CA ASP A 510 18.75 1.93 -12.83
C ASP A 510 19.41 2.20 -11.46
N SER A 511 20.00 1.18 -10.82
CA SER A 511 20.46 1.24 -9.43
C SER A 511 21.64 2.20 -9.13
N GLN A 512 22.14 2.93 -10.13
CA GLN A 512 23.19 3.94 -9.96
C GLN A 512 22.67 5.33 -9.54
N TYR A 513 21.37 5.62 -9.70
CA TYR A 513 20.80 6.96 -9.44
C TYR A 513 19.50 6.98 -8.62
N GLY A 514 19.02 5.83 -8.13
CA GLY A 514 17.80 5.73 -7.33
C GLY A 514 17.76 4.49 -6.44
N SER A 515 16.77 4.40 -5.55
CA SER A 515 16.61 3.26 -4.63
C SER A 515 16.47 1.96 -5.43
N GLY A 516 17.51 1.12 -5.37
CA GLY A 516 17.79 0.13 -6.40
C GLY A 516 16.92 -1.13 -6.43
N VAL A 517 15.87 -1.22 -5.62
CA VAL A 517 15.03 -2.43 -5.51
C VAL A 517 13.55 -2.08 -5.63
N SER A 518 12.86 -2.75 -6.54
CA SER A 518 11.42 -2.56 -6.80
C SER A 518 10.64 -3.86 -6.65
N LYS A 519 9.41 -3.78 -6.14
CA LYS A 519 8.49 -4.93 -6.07
C LYS A 519 7.83 -5.15 -7.44
N LEU A 520 7.72 -6.41 -7.87
CA LEU A 520 6.89 -6.79 -9.02
C LEU A 520 5.45 -7.00 -8.57
N GLU A 521 4.52 -6.20 -9.10
CA GLU A 521 3.10 -6.48 -8.97
C GLU A 521 2.68 -7.68 -9.83
N ARG A 522 1.60 -8.35 -9.44
CA ARG A 522 1.11 -9.53 -10.16
C ARG A 522 0.38 -9.11 -11.44
N ASP A 523 0.50 -9.95 -12.47
CA ASP A 523 -0.16 -9.87 -13.77
C ASP A 523 0.17 -8.63 -14.63
N ALA A 524 0.87 -7.63 -14.08
CA ALA A 524 1.52 -6.54 -14.80
C ALA A 524 2.75 -7.03 -15.59
N VAL A 525 2.98 -6.43 -16.76
CA VAL A 525 4.23 -6.54 -17.53
C VAL A 525 5.14 -5.38 -17.12
N VAL A 526 6.39 -5.67 -16.78
CA VAL A 526 7.39 -4.67 -16.36
C VAL A 526 8.64 -4.83 -17.21
N LYS A 527 9.17 -3.73 -17.74
CA LYS A 527 10.49 -3.70 -18.39
C LYS A 527 11.55 -3.58 -17.29
N ILE A 528 12.46 -4.55 -17.22
CA ILE A 528 13.45 -4.70 -16.14
C ILE A 528 14.91 -4.51 -16.61
N PHE A 529 15.11 -4.39 -17.91
CA PHE A 529 16.36 -4.03 -18.55
C PHE A 529 16.07 -3.24 -19.84
N ASP A 530 16.92 -2.28 -20.22
CA ASP A 530 16.74 -1.47 -21.43
C ASP A 530 18.00 -1.47 -22.28
N ASN A 531 17.92 -2.07 -23.47
CA ASN A 531 19.08 -2.23 -24.35
C ASN A 531 19.62 -0.90 -24.86
N ASN A 532 18.75 0.10 -25.10
CA ASN A 532 19.19 1.41 -25.61
C ASN A 532 19.99 2.14 -24.53
N ARG A 533 19.52 2.08 -23.28
CA ARG A 533 20.24 2.63 -22.12
C ARG A 533 21.55 1.88 -21.84
N PHE A 534 21.58 0.56 -22.03
CA PHE A 534 22.81 -0.23 -21.92
C PHE A 534 23.83 0.14 -22.99
N LEU A 535 23.41 0.27 -24.26
CA LEU A 535 24.29 0.68 -25.35
C LEU A 535 24.83 2.10 -25.14
N GLN A 536 23.99 3.04 -24.65
CA GLN A 536 24.44 4.39 -24.29
C GLN A 536 25.49 4.36 -23.17
N ALA A 537 25.24 3.65 -22.07
CA ALA A 537 26.19 3.54 -20.97
C ALA A 537 27.50 2.82 -21.39
N LEU A 538 27.40 1.84 -22.30
CA LEU A 538 28.55 1.13 -22.85
C LEU A 538 29.41 2.04 -23.74
N GLN A 539 28.79 2.92 -24.55
CA GLN A 539 29.51 3.96 -25.29
C GLN A 539 30.24 4.92 -24.34
N MET A 540 29.59 5.39 -23.27
CA MET A 540 30.22 6.28 -22.29
C MET A 540 31.38 5.61 -21.54
N TYR A 541 31.35 4.28 -21.36
CA TYR A 541 32.48 3.49 -20.88
C TYR A 541 33.61 3.39 -21.91
N GLN A 542 33.31 3.16 -23.20
CA GLN A 542 34.30 3.18 -24.29
C GLN A 542 34.99 4.56 -24.42
N GLU A 543 34.24 5.64 -24.17
CA GLU A 543 34.75 7.01 -24.10
C GLU A 543 35.47 7.34 -22.76
N ASN A 544 35.64 6.36 -21.86
CA ASN A 544 36.30 6.45 -20.55
C ASN A 544 35.67 7.47 -19.57
N GLN A 545 34.40 7.84 -19.76
CA GLN A 545 33.69 8.80 -18.92
C GLN A 545 33.05 8.15 -17.67
N PHE A 546 32.63 6.90 -17.78
CA PHE A 546 31.89 6.16 -16.75
C PHE A 546 32.40 4.72 -16.60
N PRO A 547 32.17 4.03 -15.45
CA PRO A 547 32.47 2.61 -15.31
C PRO A 547 31.61 1.75 -16.24
N ALA A 548 32.07 0.52 -16.51
CA ALA A 548 31.34 -0.43 -17.35
C ALA A 548 29.92 -0.69 -16.80
N PRO A 549 28.87 -0.68 -17.64
CA PRO A 549 27.50 -0.95 -17.19
C PRO A 549 27.32 -2.43 -16.82
N ASP A 550 26.55 -2.68 -15.76
CA ASP A 550 26.17 -4.03 -15.34
C ASP A 550 25.07 -4.59 -16.27
N PRO A 551 25.27 -5.74 -16.95
CA PRO A 551 24.24 -6.40 -17.75
C PRO A 551 23.24 -7.21 -16.91
N THR A 552 23.45 -7.33 -15.59
CA THR A 552 22.70 -8.25 -14.72
C THR A 552 21.37 -7.65 -14.26
N VAL A 553 20.33 -8.48 -14.20
CA VAL A 553 19.09 -8.18 -13.45
C VAL A 553 18.98 -9.18 -12.31
N THR A 554 18.71 -8.73 -11.09
CA THR A 554 18.62 -9.59 -9.91
C THR A 554 17.19 -9.68 -9.41
N LEU A 555 16.62 -10.88 -9.38
CA LEU A 555 15.29 -11.20 -8.84
C LEU A 555 15.41 -11.87 -7.47
N CYS A 556 14.65 -11.41 -6.47
CA CYS A 556 14.55 -12.00 -5.14
C CYS A 556 13.12 -12.46 -4.85
N PHE A 557 12.94 -13.70 -4.38
CA PHE A 557 11.62 -14.30 -4.18
C PHE A 557 11.28 -14.43 -2.69
N GLY A 558 10.06 -14.04 -2.31
CA GLY A 558 9.53 -14.05 -0.94
C GLY A 558 10.00 -12.87 -0.09
N GLU A 559 11.28 -12.54 -0.17
CA GLU A 559 11.96 -11.52 0.63
C GLU A 559 12.17 -10.18 -0.09
N GLU A 560 12.10 -9.10 0.68
CA GLU A 560 12.57 -7.76 0.33
C GLU A 560 14.07 -7.64 0.64
N PHE A 561 14.82 -6.93 -0.21
CA PHE A 561 16.24 -6.57 0.00
C PHE A 561 16.42 -5.07 -0.24
N ALA A 562 17.39 -4.46 0.45
CA ALA A 562 17.63 -3.02 0.35
C ALA A 562 18.84 -2.67 -0.53
N ASP A 563 19.77 -3.62 -0.69
CA ASP A 563 21.06 -3.41 -1.32
C ASP A 563 21.70 -4.75 -1.76
N PHE A 564 22.81 -4.67 -2.50
CA PHE A 564 23.56 -5.87 -2.92
C PHE A 564 24.33 -6.56 -1.79
N SER A 565 24.54 -5.95 -0.62
CA SER A 565 25.17 -6.64 0.52
C SER A 565 24.22 -7.68 1.14
N THR A 566 22.92 -7.35 1.24
CA THR A 566 21.90 -8.25 1.81
C THR A 566 21.47 -9.39 0.88
N VAL A 567 21.68 -9.26 -0.45
CA VAL A 567 21.38 -10.32 -1.46
C VAL A 567 22.00 -11.68 -1.10
N LYS A 568 23.21 -11.70 -0.53
CA LYS A 568 23.92 -12.96 -0.18
C LYS A 568 23.22 -13.79 0.88
N ASN A 569 22.31 -13.22 1.67
CA ASN A 569 21.61 -13.90 2.75
C ASN A 569 20.18 -14.34 2.36
N LYS A 570 19.75 -14.12 1.11
CA LYS A 570 18.37 -14.34 0.66
C LYS A 570 18.09 -15.80 0.26
N LEU A 571 16.88 -16.27 0.57
CA LEU A 571 16.44 -17.65 0.34
C LEU A 571 16.55 -18.11 -1.11
N ILE A 572 16.10 -17.25 -2.04
CA ILE A 572 16.08 -17.49 -3.48
C ILE A 572 16.43 -16.18 -4.18
N ILE A 573 17.58 -16.20 -4.86
CA ILE A 573 17.96 -15.21 -5.86
C ILE A 573 18.01 -15.89 -7.22
N VAL A 574 17.57 -15.18 -8.25
CA VAL A 574 17.79 -15.52 -9.66
C VAL A 574 18.44 -14.31 -10.33
N GLN A 575 19.44 -14.55 -11.19
CA GLN A 575 20.10 -13.54 -12.02
C GLN A 575 20.06 -13.97 -13.48
#